data_AF-A0A9W7FCP8-F1
#
_entry.id   AF-A0A9W7FCP8-F1
#
_cell.length_a   1.000
_cell.length_b   1.000
_cell.length_c   1.000
_cell.angle_alpha   90.00
_cell.angle_beta   90.00
_cell.angle_gamma   90.00
#
_symmetry.space_group_name_H-M   'P 1'
#
loop_
_entity.id
_entity.type
_entity.pdbx_description
1 polymer ?
#
loop_
_entity_poly.entity_id
_entity_poly.type
_entity_poly.pdbx_seq_one_letter_code
_entity_poly.pdbx_strand_id
1 'polypeptide(L)'
;MVSDLHLGPLADSGDAQLSLDLLGVSEGNVDALMLVGDIGDQPINKALLEKFKPLKDAVEGGMEDRIFWTSGNHENIVGVQPYRDIIHEYGIINLENNFTHVTLPSCGSNIGVDFIGVADYTGYTRMTGGEGDTSQIIAPDIEYAASRIPEENIVNGNPLILLSHQPREWEKADTHGVNLMVSGHTHGGQAFPMHAFIINQEGNAGLFQPDESKDRYYYVGEGAVGWGPRVRFLSWPEVTIFELVNADTSSPDTRLRAAQLTMYIAVVFFPTSLLFCCYIVIMNSRIKGFAKMKKTEEREAELIVQEKEEEV
;
A
#
# COMPACT_ATOMS: atom_id res chain seq x y z
N MET A 1 -6.31 1.32 3.33
CA MET A 1 -5.11 0.45 3.30
C MET A 1 -4.17 0.88 4.39
N VAL A 2 -3.62 -0.09 5.09
CA VAL A 2 -2.53 0.07 6.05
C VAL A 2 -1.48 -1.00 5.72
N SER A 3 -0.22 -0.60 5.56
CA SER A 3 0.91 -1.50 5.41
C SER A 3 1.99 -1.13 6.42
N ASP A 4 2.88 -2.08 6.75
CA ASP A 4 4.11 -1.81 7.49
C ASP A 4 3.85 -1.12 8.86
N LEU A 5 2.97 -1.71 9.68
CA LEU A 5 2.71 -1.25 11.05
C LEU A 5 3.87 -1.59 11.99
N HIS A 6 4.56 -2.71 11.74
CA HIS A 6 5.69 -3.20 12.52
C HIS A 6 5.44 -3.27 14.04
N LEU A 7 4.25 -3.71 14.47
CA LEU A 7 3.94 -3.86 15.90
C LEU A 7 5.00 -4.75 16.57
N GLY A 8 5.66 -4.20 17.59
CA GLY A 8 6.93 -4.76 18.05
C GLY A 8 7.60 -3.88 19.10
N PRO A 9 8.93 -3.86 19.25
CA PRO A 9 9.59 -3.06 20.28
C PRO A 9 9.42 -1.56 20.08
N LEU A 10 9.32 -1.14 18.81
CA LEU A 10 9.29 0.26 18.43
C LEU A 10 7.88 0.73 18.08
N ALA A 11 6.96 -0.16 17.68
CA ALA A 11 5.55 0.17 17.46
C ALA A 11 4.58 -0.52 18.42
N ASP A 12 3.53 0.19 18.79
CA ASP A 12 2.57 -0.22 19.80
C ASP A 12 1.11 -0.05 19.36
N SER A 13 0.18 -0.40 20.25
CA SER A 13 -1.26 -0.30 20.00
C SER A 13 -1.69 1.12 19.60
N GLY A 14 -1.01 2.16 20.07
CA GLY A 14 -1.32 3.55 19.72
C GLY A 14 -1.06 3.84 18.25
N ASP A 15 -0.03 3.23 17.65
CA ASP A 15 0.26 3.36 16.22
C ASP A 15 -0.80 2.67 15.36
N ALA A 16 -1.22 1.47 15.77
CA ALA A 16 -2.32 0.77 15.11
C ALA A 16 -3.62 1.58 15.22
N GLN A 17 -3.96 2.05 16.43
CA GLN A 17 -5.16 2.86 16.65
C GLN A 17 -5.15 4.14 15.81
N LEU A 18 -4.04 4.90 15.83
CA LEU A 18 -3.89 6.12 15.05
C LEU A 18 -4.08 5.85 13.55
N SER A 19 -3.55 4.73 13.04
CA SER A 19 -3.69 4.35 11.63
C SER A 19 -5.15 4.11 11.25
N LEU A 20 -5.92 3.46 12.13
CA LEU A 20 -7.36 3.21 11.95
C LEU A 20 -8.19 4.50 12.07
N ASP A 21 -7.85 5.36 13.04
CA ASP A 21 -8.51 6.66 13.26
C ASP A 21 -8.30 7.60 12.06
N LEU A 22 -7.09 7.64 11.49
CA LEU A 22 -6.80 8.44 10.29
C LEU A 22 -7.58 7.96 9.06
N LEU A 23 -7.88 6.67 8.98
CA LEU A 23 -8.76 6.11 7.96
C LEU A 23 -10.26 6.31 8.27
N GLY A 24 -10.61 6.73 9.49
CA GLY A 24 -11.99 6.87 9.93
C GLY A 24 -12.72 5.53 10.06
N VAL A 25 -12.01 4.46 10.47
CA VAL A 25 -12.59 3.12 10.59
C VAL A 25 -13.73 3.09 11.61
N SER A 26 -13.54 3.74 12.76
CA SER A 26 -14.55 3.76 13.83
C SER A 26 -15.79 4.61 13.48
N GLU A 27 -15.60 5.56 12.57
CA GLU A 27 -16.60 6.48 12.05
C GLU A 27 -17.40 5.88 10.89
N GLY A 28 -16.99 4.71 10.37
CA GLY A 28 -17.61 4.08 9.21
C GLY A 28 -17.28 4.79 7.89
N ASN A 29 -16.17 5.53 7.83
CA ASN A 29 -15.76 6.25 6.62
C ASN A 29 -15.16 5.34 5.53
N VAL A 30 -14.86 4.08 5.86
CA VAL A 30 -14.32 3.09 4.93
C VAL A 30 -15.17 1.83 4.91
N ASP A 31 -15.41 1.30 3.70
CA ASP A 31 -16.20 0.08 3.51
C ASP A 31 -15.41 -1.20 3.77
N ALA A 32 -14.09 -1.17 3.56
CA ALA A 32 -13.19 -2.29 3.76
C ALA A 32 -11.78 -1.82 4.15
N LEU A 33 -11.04 -2.68 4.86
CA LEU A 33 -9.68 -2.42 5.32
C LEU A 33 -8.71 -3.47 4.76
N MET A 34 -7.72 -3.01 4.00
CA MET A 34 -6.62 -3.83 3.49
C MET A 34 -5.39 -3.67 4.39
N LEU A 35 -4.97 -4.76 5.04
CA LEU A 35 -3.75 -4.88 5.84
C LEU A 35 -2.66 -5.58 4.99
N VAL A 36 -1.70 -4.83 4.48
CA VAL A 36 -0.79 -5.29 3.42
C VAL A 36 0.60 -5.59 3.98
N GLY A 37 0.68 -6.68 4.76
CA GLY A 37 1.90 -7.23 5.34
C GLY A 37 2.62 -6.36 6.37
N ASP A 38 3.60 -6.97 7.05
CA ASP A 38 4.43 -6.37 8.10
C ASP A 38 3.59 -5.66 9.18
N ILE A 39 2.57 -6.36 9.65
CA ILE A 39 1.74 -5.94 10.78
C ILE A 39 2.46 -6.13 12.12
N GLY A 40 3.44 -7.05 12.19
CA GLY A 40 4.24 -7.29 13.39
C GLY A 40 5.66 -7.79 13.13
N ASP A 41 6.56 -7.45 14.06
CA ASP A 41 8.01 -7.60 13.91
C ASP A 41 8.64 -8.70 14.76
N GLN A 42 7.83 -9.42 15.55
CA GLN A 42 8.33 -10.34 16.56
C GLN A 42 7.47 -11.60 16.68
N PRO A 43 8.01 -12.71 17.21
CA PRO A 43 7.18 -13.85 17.54
C PRO A 43 6.03 -13.44 18.46
N ILE A 44 4.83 -13.96 18.16
CA ILE A 44 3.63 -13.71 18.94
C ILE A 44 3.87 -14.08 20.41
N ASN A 45 3.59 -13.13 21.29
CA ASN A 45 3.59 -13.29 22.74
C ASN A 45 2.50 -12.41 23.34
N LYS A 46 2.23 -12.58 24.65
CA LYS A 46 1.16 -11.84 25.33
C LYS A 46 1.30 -10.31 25.17
N ALA A 47 2.51 -9.76 25.26
CA ALA A 47 2.70 -8.32 25.15
C ALA A 47 2.45 -7.81 23.72
N LEU A 48 2.80 -8.60 22.71
CA LEU A 48 2.50 -8.27 21.31
C LEU A 48 1.01 -8.40 21.00
N LEU A 49 0.32 -9.41 21.53
CA LEU A 49 -1.13 -9.58 21.37
C LEU A 49 -1.93 -8.36 21.83
N GLU A 50 -1.56 -7.74 22.95
CA GLU A 50 -2.20 -6.50 23.42
C GLU A 50 -2.05 -5.35 22.41
N LYS A 51 -0.97 -5.34 21.61
CA LYS A 51 -0.75 -4.32 20.58
C LYS A 51 -1.67 -4.48 19.37
N PHE A 52 -2.13 -5.70 19.12
CA PHE A 52 -3.07 -6.03 18.05
C PHE A 52 -4.54 -5.73 18.39
N LYS A 53 -4.82 -5.35 19.65
CA LYS A 53 -6.18 -5.09 20.12
C LYS A 53 -6.98 -4.12 19.22
N PRO A 54 -6.42 -3.01 18.70
CA PRO A 54 -7.16 -2.12 17.80
C PRO A 54 -7.71 -2.83 16.54
N LEU A 55 -7.00 -3.84 16.01
CA LEU A 55 -7.49 -4.60 14.86
C LEU A 55 -8.68 -5.49 15.26
N LYS A 56 -8.63 -6.10 16.45
CA LYS A 56 -9.76 -6.86 17.00
C LYS A 56 -10.97 -5.96 17.24
N ASP A 57 -10.74 -4.81 17.88
CA ASP A 57 -11.77 -3.83 18.17
C ASP A 57 -12.41 -3.31 16.88
N ALA A 58 -11.66 -3.20 15.77
CA ALA A 58 -12.21 -2.83 14.46
C ALA A 58 -13.15 -3.91 13.88
N VAL A 59 -12.80 -5.20 13.98
CA VAL A 59 -13.69 -6.30 13.57
C VAL A 59 -14.96 -6.27 14.43
N GLU A 60 -14.82 -6.23 15.76
CA GLU A 60 -15.94 -6.18 16.71
C GLU A 60 -16.79 -4.90 16.55
N GLY A 61 -16.19 -3.82 16.04
CA GLY A 61 -16.81 -2.54 15.73
C GLY A 61 -17.61 -2.51 14.42
N GLY A 62 -17.76 -3.64 13.73
CA GLY A 62 -18.63 -3.78 12.56
C GLY A 62 -17.90 -3.94 11.24
N MET A 63 -16.57 -4.06 11.22
CA MET A 63 -15.80 -4.39 10.01
C MET A 63 -15.68 -5.91 9.79
N GLU A 64 -16.54 -6.72 10.41
CA GLU A 64 -16.61 -8.17 10.17
C GLU A 64 -16.62 -8.47 8.66
N ASP A 65 -15.88 -9.50 8.25
CA ASP A 65 -15.73 -9.95 6.86
C ASP A 65 -15.22 -8.88 5.86
N ARG A 66 -14.74 -7.72 6.35
CA ARG A 66 -14.30 -6.58 5.53
C ARG A 66 -12.89 -6.11 5.86
N ILE A 67 -12.16 -6.86 6.68
CA ILE A 67 -10.73 -6.67 6.90
C ILE A 67 -9.99 -7.83 6.25
N PHE A 68 -9.06 -7.50 5.35
CA PHE A 68 -8.27 -8.48 4.61
C PHE A 68 -6.80 -8.32 4.95
N TRP A 69 -6.09 -9.43 5.06
CA TRP A 69 -4.67 -9.45 5.38
C TRP A 69 -3.90 -10.37 4.45
N THR A 70 -2.69 -9.96 4.08
CA THR A 70 -1.65 -10.88 3.59
C THR A 70 -0.37 -10.71 4.41
N SER A 71 0.42 -11.78 4.49
CA SER A 71 1.71 -11.76 5.19
C SER A 71 2.70 -10.80 4.52
N GLY A 72 3.56 -10.18 5.33
CA GLY A 72 4.79 -9.55 4.87
C GLY A 72 6.01 -10.39 5.16
N ASN A 73 7.18 -9.82 4.90
CA ASN A 73 8.44 -10.52 5.12
C ASN A 73 8.74 -10.69 6.61
N HIS A 74 8.32 -9.76 7.46
CA HIS A 74 8.56 -9.82 8.90
C HIS A 74 7.85 -10.98 9.56
N GLU A 75 6.57 -11.19 9.28
CA GLU A 75 5.84 -12.36 9.79
C GLU A 75 6.52 -13.67 9.39
N ASN A 76 7.02 -13.76 8.15
CA ASN A 76 7.76 -14.93 7.67
C ASN A 76 9.15 -15.09 8.32
N ILE A 77 9.84 -13.99 8.64
CA ILE A 77 11.13 -14.01 9.35
C ILE A 77 10.97 -14.56 10.77
N VAL A 78 9.89 -14.19 11.46
CA VAL A 78 9.69 -14.53 12.88
C VAL A 78 8.80 -15.76 13.12
N GLY A 79 8.17 -16.28 12.07
CA GLY A 79 7.26 -17.41 12.09
C GLY A 79 5.83 -16.96 11.81
N VAL A 80 5.34 -17.24 10.60
CA VAL A 80 4.07 -16.72 10.08
C VAL A 80 2.83 -17.42 10.67
N GLN A 81 2.95 -18.67 11.11
CA GLN A 81 1.78 -19.46 11.54
C GLN A 81 1.04 -18.83 12.73
N PRO A 82 1.71 -18.40 13.83
CA PRO A 82 1.03 -17.69 14.90
C PRO A 82 0.31 -16.40 14.48
N TYR A 83 0.80 -15.71 13.43
CA TYR A 83 0.10 -14.55 12.87
C TYR A 83 -1.19 -14.96 12.17
N ARG A 84 -1.14 -16.02 11.35
CA ARG A 84 -2.35 -16.59 10.71
C ARG A 84 -3.39 -17.00 11.74
N ASP A 85 -2.95 -17.61 12.84
CA ASP A 85 -3.83 -18.06 13.92
C ASP A 85 -4.57 -16.87 14.56
N ILE A 86 -3.88 -15.76 14.84
CA ILE A 86 -4.50 -14.53 15.39
C ILE A 86 -5.43 -13.87 14.39
N ILE A 87 -4.99 -13.72 13.13
CA ILE A 87 -5.78 -13.11 12.06
C ILE A 87 -7.10 -13.88 11.92
N HIS A 88 -7.04 -15.21 11.90
CA HIS A 88 -8.21 -16.06 11.91
C HIS A 88 -9.05 -15.92 13.19
N GLU A 89 -8.43 -15.92 14.38
CA GLU A 89 -9.14 -15.75 15.66
C GLU A 89 -9.91 -14.42 15.72
N TYR A 90 -9.36 -13.35 15.15
CA TYR A 90 -9.98 -12.03 15.16
C TYR A 90 -11.06 -11.87 14.09
N GLY A 91 -11.24 -12.84 13.20
CA GLY A 91 -12.17 -12.72 12.07
C GLY A 91 -11.66 -11.86 10.93
N ILE A 92 -10.33 -11.68 10.83
CA ILE A 92 -9.69 -11.02 9.68
C ILE A 92 -9.47 -12.07 8.59
N ILE A 93 -9.81 -11.74 7.35
CA ILE A 93 -9.72 -12.66 6.22
C ILE A 93 -8.26 -12.76 5.75
N ASN A 94 -7.69 -13.97 5.85
CA ASN A 94 -6.37 -14.26 5.28
C ASN A 94 -6.48 -14.48 3.76
N LEU A 95 -5.80 -13.62 3.00
CA LEU A 95 -5.73 -13.64 1.55
C LEU A 95 -4.47 -14.29 0.99
N GLU A 96 -3.57 -14.86 1.80
CA GLU A 96 -2.40 -15.57 1.27
C GLU A 96 -2.80 -16.69 0.29
N ASN A 97 -2.54 -16.47 -1.00
CA ASN A 97 -2.93 -17.33 -2.13
C ASN A 97 -4.42 -17.67 -2.14
N ASN A 98 -5.24 -16.71 -1.74
CA ASN A 98 -6.66 -16.89 -1.50
C ASN A 98 -7.47 -15.74 -2.12
N PHE A 99 -8.78 -15.92 -2.11
CA PHE A 99 -9.78 -15.05 -2.71
C PHE A 99 -10.91 -14.79 -1.70
N THR A 100 -11.47 -13.59 -1.74
CA THR A 100 -12.76 -13.29 -1.13
C THR A 100 -13.54 -12.30 -1.99
N HIS A 101 -14.86 -12.36 -1.86
CA HIS A 101 -15.78 -11.46 -2.52
C HIS A 101 -16.54 -10.65 -1.47
N VAL A 102 -16.63 -9.34 -1.64
CA VAL A 102 -17.36 -8.47 -0.71
C VAL A 102 -18.28 -7.52 -1.47
N THR A 103 -19.54 -7.47 -1.06
CA THR A 103 -20.46 -6.40 -1.45
C THR A 103 -20.24 -5.21 -0.51
N LEU A 104 -19.68 -4.13 -1.02
CA LEU A 104 -19.37 -2.94 -0.21
C LEU A 104 -20.64 -2.13 0.07
N PRO A 105 -20.90 -1.71 1.33
CA PRO A 105 -22.12 -0.97 1.68
C PRO A 105 -22.39 0.27 0.82
N SER A 106 -21.33 1.03 0.51
CA SER A 106 -21.44 2.28 -0.26
C SER A 106 -21.65 2.06 -1.76
N CYS A 107 -21.41 0.87 -2.30
CA CYS A 107 -21.52 0.57 -3.73
C CYS A 107 -22.95 0.20 -4.19
N GLY A 108 -23.93 0.19 -3.26
CA GLY A 108 -25.28 -0.29 -3.53
C GLY A 108 -25.35 -1.82 -3.62
N SER A 109 -26.57 -2.38 -3.51
CA SER A 109 -26.78 -3.82 -3.25
C SER A 109 -26.28 -4.81 -4.32
N ASN A 110 -25.70 -4.35 -5.43
CA ASN A 110 -25.43 -5.18 -6.60
C ASN A 110 -23.99 -5.09 -7.15
N ILE A 111 -23.10 -4.30 -6.56
CA ILE A 111 -21.69 -4.23 -7.02
C ILE A 111 -20.81 -4.86 -5.96
N GLY A 112 -20.26 -6.02 -6.29
CA GLY A 112 -19.28 -6.69 -5.45
C GLY A 112 -17.86 -6.44 -5.94
N VAL A 113 -16.93 -6.47 -5.00
CA VAL A 113 -15.49 -6.29 -5.24
C VAL A 113 -14.80 -7.59 -4.86
N ASP A 114 -13.92 -8.02 -5.76
CA ASP A 114 -13.13 -9.22 -5.59
C ASP A 114 -11.76 -8.85 -5.05
N PHE A 115 -11.35 -9.55 -4.00
CA PHE A 115 -10.02 -9.41 -3.41
C PHE A 115 -9.29 -10.74 -3.53
N ILE A 116 -8.07 -10.67 -4.03
CA ILE A 116 -7.10 -11.78 -3.96
C ILE A 116 -5.87 -11.32 -3.20
N GLY A 117 -5.11 -12.27 -2.69
CA GLY A 117 -3.80 -11.99 -2.13
C GLY A 117 -2.81 -13.10 -2.39
N VAL A 118 -1.54 -12.80 -2.13
CA VAL A 118 -0.44 -13.77 -2.22
C VAL A 118 0.44 -13.69 -0.99
N ALA A 119 0.96 -14.84 -0.58
CA ALA A 119 1.94 -14.92 0.50
C ALA A 119 3.24 -14.16 0.17
N ASP A 120 3.97 -13.74 1.19
CA ASP A 120 5.22 -12.99 0.96
C ASP A 120 6.35 -13.86 0.39
N TYR A 121 7.14 -13.30 -0.53
CA TYR A 121 8.28 -13.98 -1.17
C TYR A 121 9.38 -14.41 -0.20
N THR A 122 9.51 -13.74 0.95
CA THR A 122 10.55 -14.05 1.95
C THR A 122 10.30 -15.40 2.58
N GLY A 123 9.04 -15.83 2.67
CA GLY A 123 8.71 -17.21 2.94
C GLY A 123 9.46 -18.13 1.97
N TYR A 124 9.20 -17.98 0.68
CA TYR A 124 9.78 -18.83 -0.35
C TYR A 124 11.33 -18.83 -0.38
N THR A 125 11.98 -17.68 -0.16
CA THR A 125 13.46 -17.62 -0.11
C THR A 125 14.04 -18.33 1.11
N ARG A 126 13.34 -18.35 2.25
CA ARG A 126 13.73 -19.19 3.40
C ARG A 126 13.50 -20.68 3.15
N MET A 127 12.40 -21.06 2.47
CA MET A 127 12.15 -22.45 2.07
C MET A 127 13.28 -23.01 1.21
N THR A 128 13.74 -22.22 0.24
CA THR A 128 14.78 -22.62 -0.72
C THR A 128 16.20 -22.47 -0.17
N GLY A 129 16.39 -21.69 0.91
CA GLY A 129 17.66 -21.46 1.60
C GLY A 129 18.01 -22.47 2.70
N GLY A 130 17.06 -23.32 3.13
CA GLY A 130 17.33 -24.44 4.06
C GLY A 130 17.47 -24.08 5.55
N GLU A 131 17.05 -22.89 5.98
CA GLU A 131 17.07 -22.48 7.40
C GLU A 131 15.66 -22.40 7.99
N GLY A 132 15.43 -23.11 9.10
CA GLY A 132 14.19 -23.07 9.89
C GLY A 132 13.16 -24.15 9.53
N ASP A 133 12.05 -24.18 10.28
CA ASP A 133 10.89 -25.00 9.93
C ASP A 133 10.13 -24.33 8.79
N THR A 134 10.30 -24.88 7.59
CA THR A 134 9.73 -24.37 6.34
C THR A 134 8.38 -25.00 6.01
N SER A 135 7.86 -25.90 6.87
CA SER A 135 6.61 -26.64 6.62
C SER A 135 5.38 -25.75 6.55
N GLN A 136 5.43 -24.60 7.21
CA GLN A 136 4.33 -23.63 7.28
C GLN A 136 4.44 -22.54 6.21
N ILE A 137 5.52 -22.53 5.43
CA ILE A 137 5.74 -21.48 4.45
C ILE A 137 5.11 -21.88 3.12
N ILE A 138 4.46 -20.91 2.48
CA ILE A 138 3.86 -21.07 1.15
C ILE A 138 4.44 -20.04 0.20
N ALA A 139 4.65 -20.43 -1.06
CA ALA A 139 5.14 -19.53 -2.10
C ALA A 139 4.00 -18.64 -2.61
N PRO A 140 4.26 -17.38 -2.99
CA PRO A 140 3.25 -16.55 -3.67
C PRO A 140 2.74 -17.22 -4.94
N ASP A 141 1.42 -17.26 -5.12
CA ASP A 141 0.79 -17.85 -6.30
C ASP A 141 -0.47 -17.07 -6.73
N ILE A 142 -0.25 -16.04 -7.56
CA ILE A 142 -1.31 -15.23 -8.16
C ILE A 142 -2.24 -16.09 -9.04
N GLU A 143 -1.69 -17.08 -9.76
CA GLU A 143 -2.48 -17.93 -10.67
C GLU A 143 -3.45 -18.78 -9.84
N TYR A 144 -2.96 -19.40 -8.77
CA TYR A 144 -3.80 -20.17 -7.87
C TYR A 144 -4.87 -19.28 -7.22
N ALA A 145 -4.52 -18.10 -6.70
CA ALA A 145 -5.49 -17.17 -6.11
C ALA A 145 -6.57 -16.73 -7.12
N ALA A 146 -6.16 -16.35 -8.33
CA ALA A 146 -7.06 -15.93 -9.41
C ALA A 146 -7.96 -17.07 -9.89
N SER A 147 -7.47 -18.32 -9.91
CA SER A 147 -8.26 -19.49 -10.29
C SER A 147 -9.44 -19.78 -9.35
N ARG A 148 -9.46 -19.17 -8.17
CA ARG A 148 -10.56 -19.30 -7.19
C ARG A 148 -11.68 -18.29 -7.41
N ILE A 149 -11.47 -17.29 -8.27
CA ILE A 149 -12.49 -16.29 -8.61
C ILE A 149 -13.61 -16.99 -9.39
N PRO A 150 -14.87 -16.90 -8.96
CA PRO A 150 -15.99 -17.49 -9.68
C PRO A 150 -16.14 -16.89 -11.08
N GLU A 151 -16.48 -17.72 -12.07
CA GLU A 151 -16.64 -17.28 -13.46
C GLU A 151 -17.71 -16.18 -13.59
N GLU A 152 -18.78 -16.25 -12.79
CA GLU A 152 -19.82 -15.23 -12.74
C GLU A 152 -19.30 -13.84 -12.36
N ASN A 153 -18.29 -13.76 -11.48
CA ASN A 153 -17.71 -12.49 -11.05
C ASN A 153 -16.90 -11.85 -12.19
N ILE A 154 -16.17 -12.68 -12.93
CA ILE A 154 -15.41 -12.26 -14.11
C ILE A 154 -16.38 -11.78 -15.20
N VAL A 155 -17.46 -12.53 -15.45
CA VAL A 155 -18.49 -12.17 -16.44
C VAL A 155 -19.21 -10.87 -16.06
N ASN A 156 -19.47 -10.66 -14.77
CA ASN A 156 -20.07 -9.42 -14.26
C ASN A 156 -19.12 -8.22 -14.29
N GLY A 157 -17.82 -8.45 -14.54
CA GLY A 157 -16.81 -7.39 -14.55
C GLY A 157 -16.58 -6.76 -13.19
N ASN A 158 -16.67 -7.57 -12.12
CA ASN A 158 -16.36 -7.09 -10.77
C ASN A 158 -14.92 -6.55 -10.71
N PRO A 159 -14.66 -5.44 -10.00
CA PRO A 159 -13.30 -4.96 -9.79
C PRO A 159 -12.48 -5.99 -9.01
N LEU A 160 -11.28 -6.30 -9.50
CA LEU A 160 -10.34 -7.23 -8.88
C LEU A 160 -9.17 -6.48 -8.24
N ILE A 161 -8.99 -6.66 -6.93
CA ILE A 161 -7.94 -6.04 -6.13
C ILE A 161 -6.98 -7.12 -5.62
N LEU A 162 -5.67 -6.92 -5.81
CA LEU A 162 -4.61 -7.81 -5.33
C LEU A 162 -3.86 -7.18 -4.16
N LEU A 163 -3.80 -7.89 -3.03
CA LEU A 163 -2.90 -7.60 -1.92
C LEU A 163 -1.61 -8.42 -2.06
N SER A 164 -0.49 -7.74 -2.27
CA SER A 164 0.84 -8.36 -2.28
C SER A 164 1.79 -7.46 -1.50
N HIS A 165 2.30 -7.92 -0.37
CA HIS A 165 3.14 -7.07 0.48
C HIS A 165 4.37 -6.53 -0.27
N GLN A 166 5.08 -7.40 -0.98
CA GLN A 166 6.20 -6.97 -1.80
C GLN A 166 5.74 -6.39 -3.15
N PRO A 167 6.37 -5.30 -3.59
CA PRO A 167 6.08 -4.65 -4.86
C PRO A 167 6.65 -5.43 -6.06
N ARG A 168 6.15 -6.65 -6.30
CA ARG A 168 6.64 -7.59 -7.31
C ARG A 168 5.53 -8.14 -8.18
N GLU A 169 5.90 -8.63 -9.36
CA GLU A 169 5.00 -9.35 -10.28
C GLU A 169 3.77 -8.54 -10.75
N TRP A 170 3.89 -7.21 -10.86
CA TRP A 170 2.81 -6.39 -11.43
C TRP A 170 2.46 -6.82 -12.87
N GLU A 171 3.43 -7.29 -13.66
CA GLU A 171 3.17 -7.84 -15.00
C GLU A 171 2.26 -9.07 -14.94
N LYS A 172 2.44 -9.93 -13.94
CA LYS A 172 1.57 -11.11 -13.74
C LYS A 172 0.20 -10.72 -13.22
N ALA A 173 0.12 -9.70 -12.35
CA ALA A 173 -1.15 -9.12 -11.95
C ALA A 173 -1.92 -8.56 -13.17
N ASP A 174 -1.21 -7.87 -14.08
CA ASP A 174 -1.76 -7.37 -15.34
C ASP A 174 -2.30 -8.52 -16.22
N THR A 175 -1.58 -9.63 -16.36
CA THR A 175 -2.07 -10.77 -17.16
C THR A 175 -3.33 -11.42 -16.59
N HIS A 176 -3.55 -11.33 -15.28
CA HIS A 176 -4.74 -11.86 -14.59
C HIS A 176 -5.89 -10.84 -14.50
N GLY A 177 -5.76 -9.66 -15.10
CA GLY A 177 -6.84 -8.67 -15.13
C GLY A 177 -7.05 -7.95 -13.79
N VAL A 178 -6.05 -7.94 -12.91
CA VAL A 178 -6.11 -7.17 -11.65
C VAL A 178 -6.25 -5.69 -11.98
N ASN A 179 -7.29 -5.04 -11.43
CA ASN A 179 -7.54 -3.62 -11.59
C ASN A 179 -6.69 -2.76 -10.66
N LEU A 180 -6.45 -3.23 -9.44
CA LEU A 180 -5.61 -2.54 -8.47
C LEU A 180 -4.76 -3.56 -7.72
N MET A 181 -3.43 -3.44 -7.81
CA MET A 181 -2.52 -4.14 -6.91
C MET A 181 -1.98 -3.16 -5.88
N VAL A 182 -2.03 -3.55 -4.60
CA VAL A 182 -1.52 -2.76 -3.48
C VAL A 182 -0.36 -3.47 -2.77
N SER A 183 0.69 -2.71 -2.49
CA SER A 183 1.93 -3.18 -1.86
C SER A 183 2.49 -2.21 -0.82
N GLY A 184 3.34 -2.72 0.07
CA GLY A 184 4.10 -1.95 1.06
C GLY A 184 5.60 -2.21 0.90
N HIS A 185 6.26 -2.62 1.99
CA HIS A 185 7.63 -3.18 2.04
C HIS A 185 8.77 -2.17 1.80
N THR A 186 8.61 -1.22 0.88
CA THR A 186 9.70 -0.32 0.50
C THR A 186 9.94 0.82 1.49
N HIS A 187 8.90 1.18 2.27
CA HIS A 187 8.83 2.38 3.10
C HIS A 187 9.17 3.70 2.37
N GLY A 188 9.09 3.73 1.04
CA GLY A 188 9.66 4.83 0.26
C GLY A 188 11.16 5.05 0.49
N GLY A 189 11.86 4.06 1.04
CA GLY A 189 13.28 4.10 1.38
C GLY A 189 13.56 4.68 2.76
N GLN A 190 12.54 4.95 3.58
CA GLN A 190 12.55 5.41 4.98
C GLN A 190 13.51 6.56 5.31
N ALA A 191 14.81 6.31 5.31
CA ALA A 191 15.85 7.31 5.55
C ALA A 191 17.13 6.95 4.77
N PHE A 192 17.95 7.95 4.45
CA PHE A 192 19.26 7.71 3.82
C PHE A 192 20.11 6.78 4.72
N PRO A 193 20.78 5.75 4.17
CA PRO A 193 20.97 5.44 2.75
C PRO A 193 19.95 4.46 2.14
N MET A 194 18.90 4.07 2.87
CA MET A 194 17.94 3.04 2.44
C MET A 194 17.23 3.38 1.13
N HIS A 195 17.03 4.68 0.82
CA HIS A 195 16.58 5.11 -0.51
C HIS A 195 17.40 4.52 -1.65
N ALA A 196 18.72 4.37 -1.50
CA ALA A 196 19.59 3.86 -2.56
C ALA A 196 19.38 2.36 -2.82
N PHE A 197 18.99 1.58 -1.81
CA PHE A 197 18.76 0.14 -1.95
C PHE A 197 17.43 -0.20 -2.59
N ILE A 198 16.46 0.72 -2.55
CA ILE A 198 15.15 0.50 -3.17
C ILE A 198 15.06 0.98 -4.61
N ILE A 199 16.01 1.80 -5.13
CA ILE A 199 15.99 2.33 -6.52
C ILE A 199 15.82 1.24 -7.60
N ASN A 200 16.26 0.00 -7.32
CA ASN A 200 16.16 -1.12 -8.25
C ASN A 200 14.85 -1.93 -8.10
N GLN A 201 13.97 -1.56 -7.18
CA GLN A 201 12.64 -2.14 -7.09
C GLN A 201 11.72 -1.47 -8.11
N GLU A 202 10.83 -2.25 -8.74
CA GLU A 202 9.87 -1.73 -9.70
C GLU A 202 8.77 -0.96 -8.96
N GLY A 203 8.99 0.35 -8.79
CA GLY A 203 8.13 1.23 -8.02
C GLY A 203 8.58 1.33 -6.56
N ASN A 204 9.06 2.52 -6.19
CA ASN A 204 9.53 2.79 -4.83
C ASN A 204 8.41 3.19 -3.88
N ALA A 205 7.50 4.04 -4.36
CA ALA A 205 6.36 4.56 -3.63
C ALA A 205 5.45 5.30 -4.62
N GLY A 206 4.14 5.28 -4.37
CA GLY A 206 3.14 5.99 -5.14
C GLY A 206 2.32 5.11 -6.08
N LEU A 207 1.53 5.78 -6.92
CA LEU A 207 0.62 5.17 -7.88
C LEU A 207 1.26 5.10 -9.27
N PHE A 208 1.14 3.94 -9.90
CA PHE A 208 1.66 3.64 -11.23
C PHE A 208 0.56 3.06 -12.11
N GLN A 209 0.60 3.41 -13.39
CA GLN A 209 -0.25 2.84 -14.43
C GLN A 209 0.65 2.51 -15.63
N PRO A 210 1.20 1.29 -15.70
CA PRO A 210 2.17 0.92 -16.73
C PRO A 210 1.62 1.02 -18.16
N ASP A 211 0.31 0.81 -18.32
CA ASP A 211 -0.43 0.95 -19.57
C ASP A 211 -1.64 1.87 -19.36
N GLU A 212 -1.51 3.14 -19.76
CA GLU A 212 -2.59 4.15 -19.63
C GLU A 212 -3.86 3.81 -20.44
N SER A 213 -3.80 2.83 -21.35
CA SER A 213 -4.98 2.37 -22.10
C SER A 213 -5.84 1.36 -21.33
N LYS A 214 -5.38 0.88 -20.17
CA LYS A 214 -6.07 -0.07 -19.31
C LYS A 214 -6.33 0.53 -17.94
N ASP A 215 -7.48 0.23 -17.34
CA ASP A 215 -7.80 0.59 -15.96
C ASP A 215 -7.14 -0.39 -14.97
N ARG A 216 -5.81 -0.36 -14.95
CA ARG A 216 -4.95 -1.25 -14.17
C ARG A 216 -3.88 -0.45 -13.46
N TYR A 217 -3.99 -0.44 -12.15
CA TYR A 217 -3.21 0.40 -11.26
C TYR A 217 -2.38 -0.45 -10.33
N TYR A 218 -1.23 0.11 -10.00
CA TYR A 218 -0.31 -0.46 -9.05
C TYR A 218 0.11 0.60 -8.05
N TYR A 219 -0.05 0.32 -6.77
CA TYR A 219 0.22 1.28 -5.72
C TYR A 219 1.16 0.69 -4.67
N VAL A 220 2.22 1.43 -4.37
CA VAL A 220 3.20 1.08 -3.33
C VAL A 220 3.14 2.15 -2.23
N GLY A 221 2.69 1.75 -1.04
CA GLY A 221 2.63 2.61 0.12
C GLY A 221 4.01 2.83 0.76
N GLU A 222 4.19 4.01 1.38
CA GLU A 222 5.40 4.31 2.16
C GLU A 222 5.36 3.74 3.59
N GLY A 223 4.35 2.94 3.91
CA GLY A 223 4.13 2.30 5.22
C GLY A 223 3.55 3.26 6.25
N ALA A 224 2.67 2.74 7.12
CA ALA A 224 1.98 3.54 8.13
C ALA A 224 2.89 4.03 9.26
N VAL A 225 3.94 3.27 9.57
CA VAL A 225 4.82 3.55 10.71
C VAL A 225 6.27 3.69 10.25
N GLY A 226 7.07 2.64 10.38
CA GLY A 226 8.49 2.65 10.07
C GLY A 226 9.15 1.41 10.64
N TRP A 227 10.07 0.86 9.89
CA TRP A 227 10.84 -0.33 10.24
C TRP A 227 12.10 0.04 11.01
N GLY A 228 12.27 -0.50 12.22
CA GLY A 228 13.43 -0.15 13.06
C GLY A 228 13.35 1.30 13.58
N PRO A 229 14.45 2.08 13.61
CA PRO A 229 14.42 3.44 14.14
C PRO A 229 13.36 4.29 13.43
N ARG A 230 12.46 4.91 14.22
CA ARG A 230 11.38 5.79 13.76
C ARG A 230 11.88 7.13 13.24
N VAL A 231 12.78 7.09 12.26
CA VAL A 231 13.37 8.25 11.63
C VAL A 231 13.03 8.16 10.15
N ARG A 232 12.34 9.17 9.65
CA ARG A 232 12.05 9.32 8.23
C ARG A 232 12.74 10.55 7.69
N PHE A 233 13.34 10.42 6.52
CA PHE A 233 13.95 11.51 5.78
C PHE A 233 13.59 11.32 4.31
N LEU A 234 12.94 12.29 3.67
CA LEU A 234 12.46 12.17 2.29
C LEU A 234 11.57 10.93 2.05
N SER A 235 10.86 10.50 3.07
CA SER A 235 9.73 9.54 3.06
C SER A 235 8.74 9.97 4.13
N TRP A 236 7.49 9.53 4.05
CA TRP A 236 6.42 9.95 4.95
C TRP A 236 5.59 8.74 5.39
N PRO A 237 5.20 8.65 6.68
CA PRO A 237 4.23 7.65 7.09
C PRO A 237 2.90 7.88 6.36
N GLU A 238 2.29 6.80 5.88
CA GLU A 238 1.10 6.88 5.04
C GLU A 238 0.08 5.80 5.39
N VAL A 239 -1.18 6.21 5.47
CA VAL A 239 -2.34 5.34 5.31
C VAL A 239 -3.14 5.83 4.12
N THR A 240 -3.70 4.93 3.33
CA THR A 240 -4.23 5.28 2.00
C THR A 240 -5.69 4.88 1.88
N ILE A 241 -6.54 5.80 1.43
CA ILE A 241 -7.94 5.54 1.08
C ILE A 241 -8.04 5.44 -0.45
N PHE A 242 -8.72 4.40 -0.92
CA PHE A 242 -9.05 4.21 -2.33
C PHE A 242 -10.55 4.39 -2.49
N GLU A 243 -10.93 5.25 -3.43
CA GLU A 243 -12.32 5.45 -3.82
C GLU A 243 -12.55 4.72 -5.15
N LEU A 244 -13.41 3.70 -5.12
CA LEU A 244 -13.84 3.02 -6.34
C LEU A 244 -14.99 3.83 -6.95
N VAL A 245 -14.73 4.42 -8.11
CA VAL A 245 -15.71 5.19 -8.86
C VAL A 245 -16.21 4.38 -10.04
N ASN A 246 -17.53 4.38 -10.25
CA ASN A 246 -18.08 3.83 -11.47
C ASN A 246 -17.62 4.72 -12.64
N ALA A 247 -17.12 4.10 -13.71
CA ALA A 247 -16.75 4.80 -14.94
C ALA A 247 -18.03 5.25 -15.67
N ASP A 248 -18.71 6.27 -15.16
CA ASP A 248 -19.86 6.83 -15.85
C ASP A 248 -19.35 7.60 -17.09
N THR A 249 -19.81 7.14 -18.26
CA THR A 249 -19.31 7.42 -19.63
C THR A 249 -19.44 8.88 -20.13
N SER A 250 -19.65 9.85 -19.23
CA SER A 250 -19.92 11.25 -19.60
C SER A 250 -19.02 12.30 -18.94
N SER A 251 -18.01 11.93 -18.16
CA SER A 251 -17.08 12.90 -17.56
C SER A 251 -15.63 12.57 -17.92
N PRO A 252 -14.87 13.47 -18.59
CA PRO A 252 -13.44 13.28 -18.85
C PRO A 252 -12.57 13.44 -17.59
N ASP A 253 -13.16 13.77 -16.44
CA ASP A 253 -12.46 14.35 -15.28
C ASP A 253 -12.17 13.35 -14.16
N THR A 254 -12.31 12.04 -14.40
CA THR A 254 -12.08 10.96 -13.42
C THR A 254 -10.60 10.65 -13.16
N ARG A 255 -9.68 11.42 -13.72
CA ARG A 255 -8.25 11.30 -13.41
C ARG A 255 -7.97 11.92 -12.04
N LEU A 256 -8.08 11.08 -11.00
CA LEU A 256 -7.36 11.22 -9.74
C LEU A 256 -7.52 12.59 -9.04
N ARG A 257 -8.64 12.76 -8.34
CA ARG A 257 -8.60 13.50 -7.06
C ARG A 257 -7.98 12.59 -5.99
N ALA A 258 -6.72 12.19 -6.19
CA ALA A 258 -5.88 11.80 -5.07
C ALA A 258 -5.90 13.00 -4.10
N ALA A 259 -6.38 12.79 -2.88
CA ALA A 259 -6.63 13.82 -1.88
C ALA A 259 -5.46 14.82 -1.79
N GLN A 260 -5.57 15.93 -2.53
CA GLN A 260 -4.71 17.09 -2.40
C GLN A 260 -5.18 17.86 -1.16
N LEU A 261 -4.65 17.52 0.01
CA LEU A 261 -4.63 18.46 1.13
C LEU A 261 -3.45 19.42 0.88
N THR A 262 -3.73 20.55 0.24
CA THR A 262 -2.77 21.66 0.09
C THR A 262 -2.50 22.31 1.45
N MET A 263 -1.23 22.45 1.86
CA MET A 263 -0.84 23.21 3.06
C MET A 263 0.18 24.31 2.70
N TYR A 264 -0.10 25.55 3.11
CA TYR A 264 0.72 26.76 2.89
C TYR A 264 1.71 27.01 4.06
N ILE A 265 2.83 27.69 3.78
CA ILE A 265 3.89 28.03 4.77
C ILE A 265 3.85 29.52 5.14
N ALA A 266 3.97 29.82 6.45
CA ALA A 266 4.38 31.11 6.97
C ALA A 266 5.64 30.93 7.85
N VAL A 267 6.69 31.75 7.64
CA VAL A 267 7.95 31.71 8.39
C VAL A 267 8.06 32.92 9.30
N VAL A 268 8.34 32.71 10.59
CA VAL A 268 8.71 33.77 11.55
C VAL A 268 10.04 33.40 12.21
N PHE A 269 11.01 34.31 12.15
CA PHE A 269 12.32 34.15 12.81
C PHE A 269 12.35 34.89 14.16
N PHE A 270 12.95 34.28 15.18
CA PHE A 270 13.46 34.99 16.36
C PHE A 270 14.89 34.59 16.68
N PRO A 271 15.77 35.54 17.06
CA PRO A 271 17.16 35.23 17.36
C PRO A 271 17.35 34.87 18.84
N THR A 272 18.28 33.95 19.08
CA THR A 272 19.05 33.66 20.31
C THR A 272 18.58 32.55 21.29
N SER A 273 19.51 31.59 21.42
CA SER A 273 19.90 30.77 22.59
C SER A 273 19.04 29.59 23.10
N LEU A 274 19.71 28.43 23.09
CA LEU A 274 19.52 27.19 23.87
C LEU A 274 18.42 26.20 23.45
N LEU A 275 18.88 25.12 22.79
CA LEU A 275 18.34 23.75 22.71
C LEU A 275 16.88 23.56 23.13
N PHE A 276 15.99 23.58 22.14
CA PHE A 276 14.71 22.88 22.16
C PHE A 276 14.47 22.26 20.78
N CYS A 277 13.97 21.02 20.78
CA CYS A 277 13.61 20.26 19.58
C CYS A 277 12.62 21.05 18.71
N CYS A 278 13.06 21.43 17.51
CA CYS A 278 12.17 21.89 16.46
C CYS A 278 11.77 20.68 15.60
N TYR A 279 10.47 20.38 15.54
CA TYR A 279 9.92 19.59 14.45
C TYR A 279 9.97 20.45 13.19
N ILE A 280 10.85 20.07 12.28
CA ILE A 280 10.92 20.63 10.94
C ILE A 280 10.16 19.67 10.03
N VAL A 281 8.94 20.02 9.65
CA VAL A 281 8.21 19.35 8.57
C VAL A 281 8.42 20.18 7.31
N ILE A 282 9.31 19.70 6.44
CA ILE A 282 9.51 20.22 5.09
C ILE A 282 8.83 19.25 4.15
N MET A 283 7.76 19.65 3.47
CA MET A 283 7.21 18.89 2.35
C MET A 283 7.26 19.74 1.10
N ASN A 284 8.00 19.24 0.10
CA ASN A 284 8.08 19.81 -1.24
C ASN A 284 7.50 18.77 -2.20
N SER A 285 6.57 19.20 -3.04
CA SER A 285 6.00 18.40 -4.13
C SER A 285 7.07 18.11 -5.18
N ARG A 286 7.42 16.84 -5.38
CA ARG A 286 8.14 16.41 -6.58
C ARG A 286 7.34 15.37 -7.33
N ILE A 287 6.78 15.80 -8.46
CA ILE A 287 6.63 14.94 -9.61
C ILE A 287 8.05 14.58 -10.07
N LYS A 288 8.40 13.30 -10.05
CA LYS A 288 9.52 12.74 -10.83
C LYS A 288 8.96 11.73 -11.81
N GLY A 289 8.44 12.22 -12.92
CA GLY A 289 8.35 11.40 -14.13
C GLY A 289 9.76 11.21 -14.68
N PHE A 290 10.38 10.05 -14.45
CA PHE A 290 11.50 9.61 -15.27
C PHE A 290 10.93 8.93 -16.51
N ALA A 291 10.55 9.74 -17.50
CA ALA A 291 10.39 9.24 -18.85
C ALA A 291 11.76 8.78 -19.35
N LYS A 292 11.86 7.47 -19.63
CA LYS A 292 13.00 6.85 -20.31
C LYS A 292 13.06 7.44 -21.73
N MET A 293 13.87 8.49 -21.94
CA MET A 293 14.10 9.03 -23.28
C MET A 293 14.74 7.94 -24.16
N LYS A 294 13.97 7.48 -25.14
CA LYS A 294 14.50 6.76 -26.31
C LYS A 294 15.46 7.70 -27.02
N LYS A 295 16.70 7.25 -27.16
CA LYS A 295 17.72 7.89 -27.99
C LYS A 295 17.29 7.72 -29.44
N THR A 296 16.76 8.77 -30.06
CA THR A 296 16.51 8.82 -31.51
C THR A 296 17.20 10.05 -32.07
N GLU A 297 18.23 9.74 -32.84
CA GLU A 297 18.95 10.44 -33.90
C GLU A 297 18.69 11.94 -34.16
N GLU A 298 19.82 12.64 -34.18
CA GLU A 298 20.16 13.91 -34.84
C GLU A 298 19.18 14.42 -35.91
N ARG A 299 18.68 15.65 -35.72
CA ARG A 299 18.68 16.69 -36.76
C ARG A 299 18.45 18.08 -36.17
N GLU A 300 19.29 19.00 -36.64
CA GLU A 300 19.42 20.40 -36.26
C GLU A 300 18.10 21.17 -36.34
N ALA A 301 17.83 22.02 -35.35
CA ALA A 301 16.77 23.02 -35.39
C ALA A 301 17.40 24.41 -35.28
N GLU A 302 17.39 25.13 -36.41
CA GLU A 302 17.74 26.54 -36.53
C GLU A 302 16.80 27.42 -35.72
N LEU A 303 17.39 28.42 -35.05
CA LEU A 303 16.72 29.55 -34.42
C LEU A 303 15.95 30.38 -35.45
N ILE A 304 14.65 30.61 -35.22
CA ILE A 304 13.96 31.81 -35.68
C ILE A 304 13.14 32.37 -34.52
N VAL A 305 13.63 33.49 -34.00
CA VAL A 305 12.91 34.43 -33.14
C VAL A 305 11.91 35.18 -34.01
N GLN A 306 10.63 35.22 -33.61
CA GLN A 306 9.73 36.29 -34.02
C GLN A 306 9.01 36.85 -32.80
N GLU A 307 9.42 38.07 -32.46
CA GLU A 307 8.73 39.02 -31.60
C GLU A 307 7.35 39.34 -32.15
N LYS A 308 6.37 39.48 -31.26
CA LYS A 308 5.25 40.39 -31.45
C LYS A 308 4.92 41.03 -30.10
N GLU A 309 5.31 42.30 -29.99
CA GLU A 309 4.76 43.26 -29.04
C GLU A 309 3.30 43.56 -29.38
N GLU A 310 2.46 43.66 -28.35
CA GLU A 310 1.15 44.31 -28.40
C GLU A 310 1.34 45.80 -28.04
N GLU A 311 0.90 46.71 -28.93
CA GLU A 311 0.61 48.10 -28.59
C GLU A 311 -0.92 48.26 -28.45
N VAL A 312 -1.37 48.74 -27.28
CA VAL A 312 -1.85 50.13 -27.12
C VAL A 312 -1.37 50.68 -25.79
#